data_AF-A0AAV1XQW5-F1
#
_entry.id   AF-A0AAV1XQW5-F1
#
_cell.length_a   1.000
_cell.length_b   1.000
_cell.length_c   1.000
_cell.angle_alpha   90.00
_cell.angle_beta   90.00
_cell.angle_gamma   90.00
#
_symmetry.space_group_name_H-M   'P 1'
#
loop_
_entity.id
_entity.type
_entity.pdbx_description
1 polymer ?
#
loop_
_entity_poly.entity_id
_entity_poly.type
_entity_poly.pdbx_seq_one_letter_code
_entity_poly.pdbx_strand_id
1 'polypeptide(L)'
;MQFVTSASFLATVYSDYLSSSGNSLRCNSGIVSPTELLSLAKTQVDYILGDNSRARSYMVGYGNNFPQRVHHRGSSIVSVKVNPSFVSCRGGYATWFSSKGNNPNLLTGK
;
A
#
# COMPACT_ATOMS: atom_id res chain seq x y z
N MET A 1 -5.92 -0.46 1.32
CA MET A 1 -5.26 0.82 1.67
C MET A 1 -5.45 1.93 0.64
N GLN A 2 -6.11 1.68 -0.52
CA GLN A 2 -6.27 2.69 -1.59
C GLN A 2 -6.86 4.03 -1.09
N PHE A 3 -7.99 4.01 -0.38
CA PHE A 3 -8.63 5.25 0.10
C PHE A 3 -7.76 6.03 1.08
N VAL A 4 -7.11 5.32 2.01
CA VAL A 4 -6.25 5.93 3.03
C VAL A 4 -5.04 6.60 2.38
N THR A 5 -4.40 5.97 1.40
CA THR A 5 -3.28 6.57 0.67
C THR A 5 -3.68 7.84 -0.07
N SER A 6 -4.81 7.82 -0.80
CA SER A 6 -5.31 9.00 -1.52
C SER A 6 -5.71 10.14 -0.57
N ALA A 7 -6.39 9.82 0.53
CA ALA A 7 -6.77 10.80 1.54
C ALA A 7 -5.54 11.40 2.24
N SER A 8 -4.54 10.58 2.56
CA SER A 8 -3.28 11.04 3.18
C SER A 8 -2.52 11.96 2.25
N PHE A 9 -2.45 11.63 0.95
CA PHE A 9 -1.85 12.52 -0.05
C PHE A 9 -2.56 13.88 -0.11
N LEU A 10 -3.89 13.88 -0.19
CA LEU A 10 -4.67 15.12 -0.19
C LEU A 10 -4.48 15.94 1.09
N ALA A 11 -4.48 15.29 2.25
CA ALA A 11 -4.24 15.95 3.54
C ALA A 11 -2.85 16.59 3.61
N THR A 12 -1.81 15.89 3.11
CA THR A 12 -0.45 16.43 3.01
C THR A 12 -0.40 17.68 2.10
N VAL A 13 -0.96 17.60 0.90
CA VAL A 13 -0.98 18.74 -0.04
C VAL A 13 -1.77 19.92 0.55
N TYR A 14 -2.89 19.64 1.21
CA TYR A 14 -3.71 20.68 1.80
C TYR A 14 -3.07 21.32 3.04
N SER A 15 -2.34 20.55 3.85
CA SER A 15 -1.50 21.08 4.92
C SER A 15 -0.45 22.06 4.39
N ASP A 16 0.22 21.73 3.29
CA ASP A 16 1.22 22.61 2.66
C ASP A 16 0.58 23.92 2.16
N TYR A 17 -0.61 23.82 1.55
CA TYR A 17 -1.40 24.98 1.15
C TYR A 17 -1.81 25.88 2.35
N LEU A 18 -2.28 25.29 3.45
CA LEU A 18 -2.66 26.07 4.63
C LEU A 18 -1.44 26.74 5.28
N SER A 19 -0.29 26.06 5.30
CA SER A 19 0.97 26.60 5.82
C SER A 19 1.44 27.81 4.99
N SER A 20 1.43 27.68 3.67
CA SER A 20 1.85 28.77 2.76
C SER A 20 0.89 29.97 2.76
N SER A 21 -0.40 29.74 3.01
CA SER A 21 -1.40 30.80 3.09
C SER A 21 -1.60 31.39 4.50
N GLY A 22 -0.87 30.89 5.51
CA GLY A 22 -1.02 31.34 6.90
C GLY A 22 -2.37 31.02 7.53
N ASN A 23 -3.07 30.00 7.02
CA ASN A 23 -4.41 29.61 7.45
C ASN A 23 -4.43 28.32 8.27
N SER A 24 -5.58 28.00 8.82
CA SER A 24 -5.86 26.72 9.49
C SER A 24 -7.23 26.20 9.05
N LEU A 25 -7.43 24.88 9.14
CA LEU A 25 -8.69 24.25 8.79
C LEU A 25 -9.70 24.48 9.91
N ARG A 26 -10.90 24.97 9.57
CA ARG A 26 -12.01 25.12 10.51
C ARG A 26 -12.98 23.96 10.36
N CYS A 27 -13.17 23.21 11.43
CA CYS A 27 -14.15 22.13 11.54
C CYS A 27 -15.20 22.49 12.60
N ASN A 28 -16.36 21.82 12.56
CA ASN A 28 -17.39 22.01 13.60
C ASN A 28 -16.86 21.71 15.01
N SER A 29 -15.89 20.78 15.13
CA SER A 29 -15.29 20.37 16.39
C SER A 29 -14.07 21.21 16.81
N GLY A 30 -13.67 22.22 16.05
CA GLY A 30 -12.53 23.08 16.37
C GLY A 30 -11.65 23.43 15.18
N ILE A 31 -10.52 24.08 15.47
CA ILE A 31 -9.51 24.46 14.49
C ILE A 31 -8.44 23.37 14.44
N VAL A 32 -8.07 22.94 13.23
CA VAL A 32 -6.97 22.02 12.97
C VAL A 32 -5.85 22.80 12.29
N SER A 33 -4.70 22.87 12.93
CA SER A 33 -3.50 23.49 12.36
C SER A 33 -2.95 22.66 11.18
N PRO A 34 -2.18 23.26 10.27
CA PRO A 34 -1.54 22.53 9.19
C PRO A 34 -0.68 21.36 9.68
N THR A 35 0.07 21.57 10.76
CA THR A 35 0.95 20.55 11.34
C THR A 35 0.18 19.36 11.92
N GLU A 36 -0.98 19.59 12.53
CA GLU A 36 -1.87 18.50 12.97
C GLU A 36 -2.41 17.69 11.78
N LEU A 37 -2.79 18.37 10.69
CA LEU A 37 -3.27 17.70 9.47
C LEU A 37 -2.17 16.85 8.81
N LEU A 38 -0.94 17.37 8.74
CA LEU A 38 0.22 16.61 8.25
C LEU A 38 0.55 15.43 9.16
N SER A 39 0.50 15.63 10.48
CA SER A 39 0.71 14.56 11.46
C SER A 39 -0.30 13.43 11.26
N LEU A 40 -1.58 13.76 11.06
CA LEU A 40 -2.61 12.77 10.73
C LEU A 40 -2.25 11.99 9.46
N ALA A 41 -1.89 12.66 8.37
CA ALA A 41 -1.49 11.99 7.13
C ALA A 41 -0.29 11.05 7.36
N LYS A 42 0.69 11.48 8.15
CA LYS A 42 1.86 10.67 8.50
C LYS A 42 1.47 9.40 9.27
N THR A 43 0.59 9.49 10.27
CA THR A 43 0.15 8.29 11.02
C THR A 43 -0.46 7.22 10.11
N GLN A 44 -1.18 7.64 9.06
CA GLN A 44 -1.78 6.72 8.10
C GLN A 44 -0.72 6.05 7.22
N VAL A 45 0.33 6.78 6.82
CA VAL A 45 1.47 6.23 6.09
C VAL A 45 2.28 5.27 6.96
N ASP A 46 2.57 5.66 8.20
CA ASP A 46 3.31 4.82 9.16
C ASP A 46 2.56 3.51 9.42
N TYR A 47 1.22 3.55 9.56
CA TYR A 47 0.38 2.36 9.67
C TYR A 47 0.50 1.44 8.44
N ILE A 48 0.50 2.01 7.22
CA ILE A 48 0.71 1.25 5.97
C ILE A 48 2.08 0.58 5.97
N LEU A 49 3.10 1.25 6.49
CA LEU A 49 4.48 0.80 6.42
C LEU A 49 4.88 -0.16 7.55
N GLY A 50 4.11 -0.22 8.64
CA GLY A 50 4.30 -1.26 9.66
C GLY A 50 3.92 -0.87 11.08
N ASP A 51 3.60 0.39 11.35
CA ASP A 51 3.16 0.86 12.68
C ASP A 51 1.69 0.50 12.93
N ASN A 52 1.46 -0.80 13.08
CA ASN A 52 0.15 -1.38 13.33
C ASN A 52 0.29 -2.57 14.27
N SER A 53 -0.84 -3.03 14.83
CA SER A 53 -0.87 -4.13 15.81
C SER A 53 -0.32 -5.46 15.31
N ARG A 54 -0.08 -5.60 14.00
CA ARG A 54 0.50 -6.80 13.38
C ARG A 54 1.99 -6.64 13.06
N ALA A 55 2.59 -5.48 13.35
CA ALA A 55 3.96 -5.13 12.98
C ALA A 55 4.29 -5.56 11.54
N ARG A 56 3.36 -5.26 10.62
CA ARG A 56 3.37 -5.76 9.24
C ARG A 56 3.22 -4.61 8.28
N SER A 57 4.14 -4.48 7.33
CA SER A 57 3.95 -3.61 6.18
C SER A 57 2.81 -4.14 5.32
N TYR A 58 1.98 -3.25 4.80
CA TYR A 58 1.03 -3.55 3.74
C TYR A 58 1.61 -3.29 2.34
N MET A 59 2.83 -2.78 2.24
CA MET A 59 3.57 -2.60 0.99
C MET A 59 4.47 -3.81 0.74
N VAL A 60 4.28 -4.48 -0.39
CA VAL A 60 5.07 -5.67 -0.75
C VAL A 60 6.55 -5.30 -0.89
N GLY A 61 7.43 -6.09 -0.26
CA GLY A 61 8.88 -5.90 -0.32
C GLY A 61 9.44 -4.82 0.60
N TYR A 62 8.61 -4.20 1.45
CA TYR A 62 9.05 -3.22 2.44
C TYR A 62 9.05 -3.80 3.86
N GLY A 63 10.14 -3.58 4.60
CA GLY A 63 10.33 -4.11 5.95
C GLY A 63 10.52 -5.62 6.00
N ASN A 64 10.52 -6.18 7.20
CA ASN A 64 10.81 -7.62 7.43
C ASN A 64 9.56 -8.52 7.41
N ASN A 65 8.36 -7.93 7.42
CA ASN A 65 7.09 -8.65 7.45
C ASN A 65 6.08 -7.93 6.54
N PHE A 66 5.81 -8.51 5.36
CA PHE A 66 4.94 -7.93 4.33
C PHE A 66 4.13 -9.04 3.62
N PRO A 67 3.13 -8.70 2.77
CA PRO A 67 2.32 -9.71 2.08
C PRO A 67 3.16 -10.47 1.05
N GLN A 68 3.27 -11.79 1.21
CA GLN A 68 4.01 -12.65 0.29
C GLN A 68 3.12 -13.34 -0.74
N ARG A 69 1.79 -13.22 -0.60
CA ARG A 69 0.80 -13.79 -1.52
C ARG A 69 -0.21 -12.73 -1.93
N VAL A 70 0.15 -11.92 -2.92
CA VAL A 70 -0.73 -10.90 -3.46
C VAL A 70 -1.54 -11.44 -4.63
N HIS A 71 -2.77 -10.93 -4.76
CA HIS A 71 -3.63 -11.25 -5.90
C HIS A 71 -3.14 -10.51 -7.16
N HIS A 72 -2.07 -11.01 -7.77
CA HIS A 72 -1.46 -10.42 -8.96
C HIS A 72 -0.89 -11.51 -9.85
N ARG A 73 -1.43 -11.64 -11.08
CA ARG A 73 -1.08 -12.73 -12.01
C ARG A 73 0.42 -12.84 -12.29
N GLY A 74 1.07 -11.71 -12.61
CA GLY A 74 2.50 -11.69 -12.90
C GLY A 74 3.38 -11.98 -11.68
N SER A 75 2.84 -11.85 -10.47
CA SER A 75 3.54 -12.21 -9.24
C SER A 75 3.34 -13.69 -8.91
N SER A 76 2.12 -14.21 -9.12
CA SER A 76 1.72 -15.57 -8.73
C SER A 76 2.19 -16.66 -9.69
N ILE A 77 2.36 -16.38 -10.98
CA ILE A 77 2.80 -17.37 -11.99
C ILE A 77 4.32 -17.31 -12.14
N VAL A 78 4.97 -18.46 -12.21
CA VAL A 78 6.43 -18.56 -12.41
C VAL A 78 6.88 -17.79 -13.66
N SER A 79 8.01 -17.09 -13.56
CA SER A 79 8.57 -16.36 -14.68
C SER A 79 8.98 -17.29 -15.84
N VAL A 80 8.77 -16.84 -17.08
CA VAL A 80 9.24 -17.53 -18.29
C VAL A 80 10.76 -17.74 -18.30
N LYS A 81 11.51 -16.88 -17.60
CA LYS A 81 12.96 -17.01 -17.43
C LYS A 81 13.36 -18.20 -16.56
N VAL A 82 12.44 -18.67 -15.71
CA VAL A 82 12.65 -19.82 -14.81
C VAL A 82 12.02 -21.08 -15.39
N ASN A 83 10.79 -20.97 -15.91
CA ASN A 83 10.13 -22.06 -16.61
C ASN A 83 9.50 -21.54 -17.91
N PRO A 84 10.05 -21.90 -19.09
CA PRO A 84 9.57 -21.41 -20.37
C PRO A 84 8.28 -22.11 -20.86
N SER A 85 7.75 -23.06 -20.09
CA SER A 85 6.54 -23.79 -20.46
C SER A 85 5.35 -22.85 -20.60
N PHE A 86 4.57 -23.03 -21.67
CA PHE A 86 3.40 -22.21 -21.92
C PHE A 86 2.34 -22.38 -20.82
N VAL A 87 1.91 -21.27 -20.24
CA VAL A 87 0.83 -21.23 -19.26
C VAL A 87 -0.40 -20.61 -19.90
N SER A 88 -1.40 -21.44 -20.21
CA SER A 88 -2.69 -20.96 -20.73
C SER A 88 -3.47 -20.18 -19.67
N CYS A 89 -4.43 -19.33 -20.07
CA CYS A 89 -5.24 -18.56 -19.11
C CYS A 89 -5.97 -19.46 -18.09
N ARG A 90 -6.59 -20.55 -18.54
CA ARG A 90 -7.27 -21.54 -17.68
C ARG A 90 -6.29 -22.38 -16.87
N GLY A 91 -5.18 -22.82 -17.46
CA GLY A 91 -4.14 -23.56 -16.74
C GLY A 91 -3.50 -22.73 -15.63
N GLY A 92 -3.26 -21.45 -15.91
CA GLY A 92 -2.80 -20.44 -14.97
C GLY A 92 -3.74 -20.30 -13.76
N TYR A 93 -5.05 -20.28 -14.02
CA TYR A 93 -6.05 -20.24 -12.96
C TYR A 93 -6.07 -21.54 -12.14
N ALA A 94 -6.17 -22.70 -12.80
CA ALA A 94 -6.30 -23.99 -12.13
C ALA A 94 -5.14 -24.31 -11.17
N THR A 95 -3.93 -23.87 -11.51
CA THR A 95 -2.72 -24.25 -10.78
C THR A 95 -2.22 -23.15 -9.82
N TRP A 96 -2.28 -21.87 -10.20
CA TRP A 96 -1.67 -20.79 -9.40
C TRP A 96 -2.67 -19.94 -8.61
N PHE A 97 -3.94 -19.84 -9.04
CA PHE A 97 -4.93 -18.99 -8.35
C PHE A 97 -5.27 -19.51 -6.95
N SER A 98 -5.46 -20.82 -6.82
CA SER A 98 -5.80 -21.51 -5.56
C SER A 98 -4.57 -21.93 -4.75
N SER A 99 -3.36 -21.70 -5.28
CA SER A 99 -2.12 -22.05 -4.59
C SER A 99 -2.01 -21.33 -3.25
N LYS A 100 -1.58 -22.06 -2.22
CA LYS A 100 -1.43 -21.53 -0.86
C LYS A 100 -0.05 -20.95 -0.57
N GLY A 101 0.93 -21.23 -1.44
CA GLY A 101 2.31 -20.79 -1.27
C GLY A 101 2.51 -19.30 -1.53
N ASN A 102 3.72 -18.84 -1.27
CA ASN A 102 4.16 -17.49 -1.64
C ASN A 102 4.19 -17.32 -3.15
N ASN A 103 3.99 -16.09 -3.60
CA ASN A 103 4.13 -15.76 -5.00
C ASN A 103 5.60 -15.92 -5.44
N PRO A 104 5.89 -16.56 -6.59
CA PRO A 104 7.25 -16.79 -7.06
C PRO A 104 7.99 -15.52 -7.47
N ASN A 105 7.28 -14.46 -7.87
CA ASN A 105 7.91 -13.17 -8.22
C ASN A 105 7.48 -12.09 -7.22
N LEU A 106 8.45 -11.44 -6.58
CA LEU A 106 8.19 -10.33 -5.66
C LEU A 106 7.67 -9.11 -6.43
N LEU A 107 6.53 -8.55 -5.99
CA LEU A 107 5.89 -7.38 -6.59
C LEU A 107 6.17 -6.14 -5.74
N THR A 108 7.43 -5.71 -5.68
CA THR A 108 7.87 -4.63 -4.79
C THR A 108 7.09 -3.32 -5.02
N GLY A 109 6.72 -2.65 -3.93
CA GLY A 109 6.09 -1.33 -3.94
C GLY A 109 4.59 -1.32 -4.19
N LYS A 110 3.94 -2.48 -4.14
CA LYS A 110 2.51 -2.67 -4.45
C LYS A 110 1.66 -2.92 -3.22
#